data_AF-A0A2I0TIF1-F1
#
_entry.id   AF-A0A2I0TIF1-F1
#
_cell.length_a   1.000
_cell.length_b   1.000
_cell.length_c   1.000
_cell.angle_alpha   90.00
_cell.angle_beta   90.00
_cell.angle_gamma   90.00
#
_symmetry.space_group_name_H-M   'P 1'
#
loop_
_entity.id
_entity.type
_entity.pdbx_description
1 polymer ?
#
loop_
_entity_poly.entity_id
_entity_poly.type
_entity_poly.pdbx_seq_one_letter_code
_entity_poly.pdbx_strand_id
1 'polypeptide(L)'
;MLTADDKKLIVQIWEKVLGHQEDFGAEALERMFITYPQTKTYFPHFDLQHGSDQIRGHGKKVVTALGNAVKSLDNLSQALSELSNLHAYNLRVDPVNFKLLSQCFQVVLAVHLGKDYTPEVHSAFDKFLSAVAAVLAEKMFATYPQTKTYFPHFDLQHGSAQVKGHGKKVAAALVEAANHIDDIAGALSKLSDLHAQKLRVDPVNFKLLGQCFLVVVAIHHPSLLTPEVHASLDKFLCAVGSVLTAKYR
;
A
#
# COMPACT_ATOMS: atom_id res chain seq x y z
N MET A 1 7.50 12.31 -4.00
CA MET A 1 7.57 12.67 -5.44
C MET A 1 9.05 12.76 -5.81
N LEU A 2 9.45 12.23 -6.97
CA LEU A 2 10.85 12.26 -7.41
C LEU A 2 11.19 13.62 -8.03
N THR A 3 12.27 14.25 -7.57
CA THR A 3 12.79 15.48 -8.19
C THR A 3 13.50 15.19 -9.51
N ALA A 4 13.85 16.23 -10.27
CA ALA A 4 14.65 16.07 -11.49
C ALA A 4 16.02 15.45 -11.20
N ASP A 5 16.67 15.85 -10.09
CA ASP A 5 17.94 15.29 -9.66
C ASP A 5 17.81 13.84 -9.21
N ASP A 6 16.76 13.49 -8.46
CA ASP A 6 16.48 12.10 -8.08
C ASP A 6 16.40 11.23 -9.34
N LYS A 7 15.63 11.66 -10.35
CA LYS A 7 15.46 10.92 -11.62
C LYS A 7 16.79 10.74 -12.37
N LYS A 8 17.61 11.78 -12.45
CA LYS A 8 18.92 11.72 -13.10
C LYS A 8 19.83 10.69 -12.43
N LEU A 9 19.90 10.70 -11.10
CA LEU A 9 20.69 9.73 -10.33
C LEU A 9 20.16 8.31 -10.50
N ILE A 10 18.83 8.12 -10.50
CA ILE A 10 18.21 6.81 -10.73
C ILE A 10 18.61 6.25 -12.10
N VAL A 11 18.48 7.04 -13.17
CA VAL A 11 18.85 6.62 -14.52
C VAL A 11 20.34 6.28 -14.62
N GLN A 12 21.21 7.15 -14.09
CA GLN A 12 22.66 6.95 -14.12
C GLN A 12 23.09 5.65 -13.42
N ILE A 13 22.50 5.35 -12.27
CA ILE A 13 22.82 4.11 -11.54
C ILE A 13 22.21 2.91 -12.22
N TRP A 14 21.01 3.06 -12.80
CA TRP A 14 20.35 1.98 -13.51
C TRP A 14 21.17 1.47 -14.70
N GLU A 15 21.91 2.34 -15.39
CA GLU A 15 22.85 1.95 -16.45
C GLU A 15 23.89 0.93 -15.98
N LYS A 16 24.31 0.98 -14.72
CA LYS A 16 25.26 0.02 -14.12
C LYS A 16 24.60 -1.30 -13.72
N VAL A 17 23.28 -1.33 -13.58
CA VAL A 17 22.49 -2.54 -13.31
C VAL A 17 22.12 -3.26 -14.60
N LEU A 18 22.09 -2.56 -15.74
CA LEU A 18 21.82 -3.17 -17.04
C LEU A 18 22.85 -4.25 -17.37
N GLY A 19 22.36 -5.41 -17.82
CA GLY A 19 23.20 -6.59 -18.09
C GLY A 19 23.40 -7.50 -16.88
N HIS A 20 23.11 -7.02 -15.66
CA HIS A 20 23.27 -7.75 -14.41
C HIS A 20 21.93 -8.00 -13.69
N GLN A 21 20.80 -7.93 -14.43
CA GLN A 21 19.47 -7.97 -13.82
C GLN A 21 19.18 -9.27 -13.08
N GLU A 22 19.69 -10.38 -13.59
CA GLU A 22 19.51 -11.70 -12.97
C GLU A 22 20.28 -11.79 -11.65
N ASP A 23 21.56 -11.41 -11.65
CA ASP A 23 22.43 -11.50 -10.48
C ASP A 23 21.96 -10.57 -9.36
N PHE A 24 21.69 -9.29 -9.67
CA PHE A 24 21.24 -8.31 -8.68
C PHE A 24 19.87 -8.69 -8.11
N GLY A 25 18.97 -9.20 -8.97
CA GLY A 25 17.64 -9.61 -8.56
C GLY A 25 17.65 -10.86 -7.69
N ALA A 26 18.45 -11.86 -8.07
CA ALA A 26 18.61 -13.10 -7.30
C ALA A 26 19.21 -12.80 -5.92
N GLU A 27 20.28 -12.01 -5.87
CA GLU A 27 20.95 -11.66 -4.61
C GLU A 27 20.00 -10.89 -3.67
N ALA A 28 19.20 -9.96 -4.20
CA ALA A 28 18.23 -9.22 -3.39
C ALA A 28 17.16 -10.14 -2.79
N LEU A 29 16.66 -11.12 -3.55
CA LEU A 29 15.70 -12.11 -3.07
C LEU A 29 16.32 -13.06 -2.03
N GLU A 30 17.52 -13.56 -2.26
CA GLU A 30 18.23 -14.42 -1.28
C GLU A 30 18.46 -13.68 0.03
N ARG A 31 18.93 -12.42 -0.02
CA ARG A 31 19.07 -11.55 1.15
C ARG A 31 17.74 -11.37 1.89
N MET A 32 16.65 -11.16 1.15
CA MET A 32 15.31 -11.02 1.74
C MET A 32 14.87 -12.31 2.44
N PHE A 33 15.03 -13.47 1.81
CA PHE A 33 14.64 -14.75 2.39
C PHE A 33 15.47 -15.12 3.63
N ILE A 34 16.76 -14.76 3.66
CA ILE A 34 17.62 -14.99 4.83
C ILE A 34 17.27 -14.02 5.97
N THR A 35 17.18 -12.72 5.68
CA THR A 35 17.01 -11.66 6.69
C THR A 35 15.59 -11.58 7.22
N TYR A 36 14.61 -11.89 6.36
CA TYR A 36 13.18 -11.79 6.65
C TYR A 36 12.46 -13.10 6.30
N PRO A 37 12.64 -14.18 7.08
CA PRO A 37 12.14 -15.51 6.74
C PRO A 37 10.62 -15.59 6.53
N GLN A 38 9.84 -14.69 7.14
CA GLN A 38 8.40 -14.59 6.93
C GLN A 38 8.02 -14.33 5.47
N THR A 39 8.92 -13.72 4.67
CA THR A 39 8.67 -13.49 3.24
C THR A 39 8.62 -14.77 2.41
N LYS A 40 9.19 -15.88 2.92
CA LYS A 40 9.16 -17.20 2.27
C LYS A 40 7.75 -17.78 2.14
N THR A 41 6.79 -17.31 2.96
CA THR A 41 5.40 -17.81 2.91
C THR A 41 4.71 -17.54 1.58
N TYR A 42 5.20 -16.58 0.79
CA TYR A 42 4.70 -16.29 -0.55
C TYR A 42 5.28 -17.21 -1.64
N PHE A 43 6.32 -17.98 -1.31
CA PHE A 43 7.08 -18.81 -2.26
C PHE A 43 7.14 -20.30 -1.85
N PRO A 44 6.05 -20.94 -1.36
CA PRO A 44 6.09 -22.36 -0.98
C PRO A 44 6.30 -23.30 -2.17
N HIS A 45 6.15 -22.78 -3.39
CA HIS A 45 6.26 -23.48 -4.66
C HIS A 45 7.64 -23.29 -5.32
N PHE A 46 8.57 -22.61 -4.66
CA PHE A 46 9.94 -22.41 -5.13
C PHE A 46 10.90 -23.32 -4.38
N ASP A 47 11.90 -23.82 -5.10
CA ASP A 47 13.19 -24.17 -4.53
C ASP A 47 13.90 -22.88 -4.11
N LEU A 48 14.06 -22.72 -2.80
CA LEU A 48 14.70 -21.55 -2.18
C LEU A 48 16.17 -21.78 -1.79
N GLN A 49 16.80 -22.84 -2.31
CA GLN A 49 18.23 -23.05 -2.15
C GLN A 49 19.04 -21.98 -2.91
N HIS A 50 20.23 -21.67 -2.40
CA HIS A 50 21.15 -20.73 -3.04
C HIS A 50 21.44 -21.16 -4.48
N GLY A 51 21.34 -20.20 -5.41
CA GLY A 51 21.59 -20.46 -6.83
C GLY A 51 20.46 -21.15 -7.60
N SER A 52 19.30 -21.39 -6.96
CA SER A 52 18.11 -21.94 -7.62
C SER A 52 17.72 -21.14 -8.87
N ASP A 53 17.46 -21.84 -9.97
CA ASP A 53 16.99 -21.23 -11.23
C ASP A 53 15.66 -20.50 -11.05
N GLN A 54 14.83 -20.91 -10.08
CA GLN A 54 13.58 -20.22 -9.78
C GLN A 54 13.83 -18.85 -9.14
N ILE A 55 14.78 -18.76 -8.20
CA ILE A 55 15.19 -17.48 -7.60
C ILE A 55 15.80 -16.59 -8.67
N ARG A 56 16.74 -17.10 -9.47
CA ARG A 56 17.40 -16.33 -10.54
C ARG A 56 16.41 -15.82 -11.57
N GLY A 57 15.54 -16.70 -12.06
CA GLY A 57 14.49 -16.36 -13.02
C GLY A 57 13.50 -15.33 -12.47
N HIS A 58 13.12 -15.43 -11.20
CA HIS A 58 12.22 -14.45 -10.58
C HIS A 58 12.93 -13.11 -10.32
N GLY A 59 14.17 -13.14 -9.83
CA GLY A 59 15.01 -11.96 -9.62
C GLY A 59 15.16 -11.14 -10.91
N LYS A 60 15.45 -11.80 -12.03
CA LYS A 60 15.49 -11.18 -13.35
C LYS A 60 14.18 -10.49 -13.72
N LYS A 61 13.03 -11.13 -13.47
CA LYS A 61 11.70 -10.52 -13.72
C LYS A 61 11.48 -9.26 -12.88
N VAL A 62 11.82 -9.30 -11.59
CA VAL A 62 11.70 -8.15 -10.68
C VAL A 62 12.56 -6.99 -11.16
N VAL A 63 13.84 -7.21 -11.45
CA VAL A 63 14.74 -6.14 -11.88
C VAL A 63 14.39 -5.64 -13.28
N THR A 64 13.89 -6.51 -14.17
CA THR A 64 13.37 -6.06 -15.48
C THR A 64 12.17 -5.12 -15.31
N ALA A 65 11.24 -5.44 -14.41
CA ALA A 65 10.09 -4.57 -14.11
C ALA A 65 10.52 -3.22 -13.52
N LEU A 66 11.50 -3.21 -12.61
CA LEU A 66 12.10 -1.97 -12.12
C LEU A 66 12.75 -1.17 -13.25
N GLY A 67 13.38 -1.83 -14.23
CA GLY A 67 13.95 -1.15 -15.40
C GLY A 67 12.89 -0.51 -16.29
N ASN A 68 11.71 -1.12 -16.42
CA ASN A 68 10.58 -0.49 -17.09
C ASN A 68 10.07 0.73 -16.29
N ALA A 69 10.05 0.65 -14.96
CA ALA A 69 9.71 1.78 -14.10
C ALA A 69 10.71 2.94 -14.25
N VAL A 70 12.02 2.68 -14.33
CA VAL A 70 13.05 3.71 -14.59
C VAL A 70 12.85 4.40 -15.95
N LYS A 71 12.39 3.69 -16.97
CA LYS A 71 12.04 4.29 -18.28
C LYS A 71 10.76 5.14 -18.24
N SER A 72 10.01 5.11 -17.14
CA SER A 72 8.71 5.76 -17.01
C SER A 72 8.54 6.44 -15.65
N LEU A 73 9.58 7.12 -15.17
CA LEU A 73 9.61 7.77 -13.84
C LEU A 73 8.53 8.84 -13.63
N ASP A 74 8.02 9.43 -14.71
CA ASP A 74 6.91 10.38 -14.70
C ASP A 74 5.52 9.72 -14.76
N ASN A 75 5.45 8.41 -15.01
CA ASN A 75 4.20 7.71 -15.27
C ASN A 75 4.21 6.26 -14.75
N LEU A 76 4.65 6.10 -13.50
CA LEU A 76 4.84 4.79 -12.87
C LEU A 76 3.53 3.98 -12.78
N SER A 77 2.41 4.61 -12.42
CA SER A 77 1.11 3.92 -12.32
C SER A 77 0.66 3.30 -13.64
N GLN A 78 0.86 3.99 -14.78
CA GLN A 78 0.55 3.41 -16.08
C GLN A 78 1.52 2.27 -16.42
N ALA A 79 2.83 2.50 -16.25
CA ALA A 79 3.86 1.53 -16.60
C ALA A 79 3.77 0.22 -15.80
N LEU A 80 3.29 0.28 -14.56
CA LEU A 80 3.19 -0.86 -13.63
C LEU A 80 1.74 -1.34 -13.41
N SER A 81 0.76 -0.86 -14.18
CA SER A 81 -0.66 -1.11 -13.93
C SER A 81 -1.01 -2.61 -13.87
N GLU A 82 -0.45 -3.42 -14.78
CA GLU A 82 -0.68 -4.87 -14.80
C GLU A 82 -0.03 -5.57 -13.61
N LEU A 83 1.18 -5.16 -13.21
CA LEU A 83 1.84 -5.70 -12.03
C LEU A 83 1.12 -5.31 -10.74
N SER A 84 0.58 -4.09 -10.67
CA SER A 84 -0.28 -3.65 -9.57
C SER A 84 -1.55 -4.50 -9.47
N ASN A 85 -2.21 -4.79 -10.61
CA ASN A 85 -3.36 -5.72 -10.64
C ASN A 85 -2.97 -7.13 -10.15
N LEU A 86 -1.85 -7.65 -10.65
CA LEU A 86 -1.36 -8.99 -10.29
C LEU A 86 -1.11 -9.11 -8.78
N HIS A 87 -0.38 -8.14 -8.21
CA HIS A 87 -0.07 -8.17 -6.79
C HIS A 87 -1.31 -7.95 -5.92
N ALA A 88 -2.22 -7.05 -6.32
CA ALA A 88 -3.43 -6.76 -5.55
C ALA A 88 -4.46 -7.89 -5.56
N TYR A 89 -4.73 -8.50 -6.73
CA TYR A 89 -5.88 -9.39 -6.87
C TYR A 89 -5.52 -10.88 -6.82
N ASN A 90 -4.35 -11.24 -7.33
CA ASN A 90 -3.93 -12.64 -7.46
C ASN A 90 -2.95 -13.04 -6.36
N LEU A 91 -1.82 -12.31 -6.23
CA LEU A 91 -0.77 -12.69 -5.30
C LEU A 91 -1.07 -12.26 -3.86
N ARG A 92 -1.79 -11.15 -3.69
CA ARG A 92 -2.23 -10.59 -2.40
C ARG A 92 -1.08 -10.45 -1.39
N VAL A 93 0.07 -10.01 -1.87
CA VAL A 93 1.24 -9.76 -1.03
C VAL A 93 0.94 -8.60 -0.08
N ASP A 94 1.13 -8.80 1.22
CA ASP A 94 0.96 -7.71 2.19
C ASP A 94 1.94 -6.57 1.85
N PRO A 95 1.46 -5.31 1.72
CA PRO A 95 2.28 -4.16 1.34
C PRO A 95 3.56 -3.98 2.14
N VAL A 96 3.61 -4.42 3.40
CA VAL A 96 4.81 -4.32 4.25
C VAL A 96 6.02 -5.03 3.62
N ASN A 97 5.80 -6.10 2.85
CA ASN A 97 6.87 -6.91 2.27
C ASN A 97 7.59 -6.19 1.12
N PHE A 98 6.95 -5.24 0.43
CA PHE A 98 7.64 -4.44 -0.59
C PHE A 98 8.79 -3.63 0.02
N LYS A 99 8.61 -3.10 1.23
CA LYS A 99 9.67 -2.36 1.94
C LYS A 99 10.87 -3.25 2.25
N LEU A 100 10.63 -4.51 2.62
CA LEU A 100 11.68 -5.47 2.94
C LEU A 100 12.54 -5.80 1.72
N LEU A 101 11.89 -6.04 0.56
CA LEU A 101 12.60 -6.25 -0.70
C LEU A 101 13.35 -4.99 -1.15
N SER A 102 12.75 -3.81 -1.04
CA SER A 102 13.39 -2.53 -1.36
C SER A 102 14.68 -2.32 -0.55
N GLN A 103 14.66 -2.62 0.74
CA GLN A 103 15.85 -2.54 1.60
C GLN A 103 16.94 -3.53 1.16
N CYS A 104 16.57 -4.78 0.85
CA CYS A 104 17.52 -5.77 0.36
C CYS A 104 18.14 -5.35 -0.98
N PHE A 105 17.34 -4.78 -1.89
CA PHE A 105 17.84 -4.27 -3.16
C PHE A 105 18.78 -3.06 -2.99
N GLN A 106 18.50 -2.14 -2.05
CA GLN A 106 19.43 -1.06 -1.71
C GLN A 106 20.77 -1.60 -1.17
N VAL A 107 20.74 -2.65 -0.35
CA VAL A 107 21.96 -3.31 0.13
C VAL A 107 22.76 -3.90 -1.04
N VAL A 108 22.11 -4.57 -1.99
CA VAL A 108 22.76 -5.08 -3.20
C VAL A 108 23.41 -3.94 -4.00
N LEU A 109 22.68 -2.84 -4.24
CA LEU A 109 23.24 -1.67 -4.91
C LEU A 109 24.46 -1.11 -4.16
N ALA A 110 24.40 -0.97 -2.84
CA ALA A 110 25.51 -0.47 -2.03
C ALA A 110 26.75 -1.37 -2.12
N VAL A 111 26.56 -2.69 -2.05
CA VAL A 111 27.64 -3.68 -2.10
C VAL A 111 28.35 -3.66 -3.46
N HIS A 112 27.58 -3.59 -4.55
CA HIS A 112 28.15 -3.68 -5.91
C HIS A 112 28.67 -2.36 -6.47
N LEU A 113 28.09 -1.23 -6.06
CA LEU A 113 28.45 0.08 -6.61
C LEU A 113 29.50 0.81 -5.77
N GLY A 114 29.69 0.42 -4.50
CA GLY A 114 30.71 0.97 -3.62
C GLY A 114 30.69 2.49 -3.57
N LYS A 115 31.78 3.13 -4.02
CA LYS A 115 31.93 4.60 -4.03
C LYS A 115 30.88 5.33 -4.86
N ASP A 116 30.25 4.66 -5.82
CA ASP A 116 29.22 5.25 -6.67
C ASP A 116 27.85 5.29 -6.01
N TYR A 117 27.67 4.59 -4.87
CA TYR A 117 26.44 4.63 -4.06
C TYR A 117 26.53 5.72 -3.00
N THR A 118 26.51 6.97 -3.46
CA THR A 118 26.59 8.16 -2.58
C THR A 118 25.31 8.33 -1.73
N PRO A 119 25.33 9.18 -0.68
CA PRO A 119 24.13 9.48 0.09
C PRO A 119 22.95 10.01 -0.74
N GLU A 120 23.24 10.80 -1.79
CA GLU A 120 22.24 11.34 -2.71
C GLU A 120 21.63 10.22 -3.56
N VAL A 121 22.46 9.29 -4.06
CA VAL A 121 22.01 8.10 -4.79
C VAL A 121 21.14 7.22 -3.89
N HIS A 122 21.57 6.98 -2.65
CA HIS A 122 20.78 6.24 -1.66
C HIS A 122 19.40 6.87 -1.46
N SER A 123 19.35 8.17 -1.21
CA SER A 123 18.11 8.92 -1.04
C SER A 123 17.20 8.86 -2.28
N ALA A 124 17.76 8.99 -3.48
CA ALA A 124 17.02 8.90 -4.73
C ALA A 124 16.41 7.49 -4.93
N PHE A 125 17.18 6.44 -4.67
CA PHE A 125 16.69 5.05 -4.78
C PHE A 125 15.67 4.70 -3.70
N ASP A 126 15.83 5.20 -2.48
CA ASP A 126 14.85 4.99 -1.42
C ASP A 126 13.48 5.59 -1.79
N LYS A 127 13.47 6.83 -2.29
CA LYS A 127 12.26 7.46 -2.81
C LYS A 127 11.68 6.71 -4.01
N PHE A 128 12.52 6.25 -4.93
CA PHE A 128 12.09 5.52 -6.13
C PHE A 128 11.44 4.20 -5.78
N LEU A 129 12.09 3.37 -4.98
CA LEU A 129 11.58 2.07 -4.56
C LEU A 129 10.33 2.23 -3.68
N SER A 130 10.25 3.29 -2.88
CA SER A 130 9.03 3.66 -2.15
C SER A 130 7.89 4.03 -3.09
N ALA A 131 8.16 4.79 -4.16
CA ALA A 131 7.14 5.14 -5.16
C ALA A 131 6.67 3.91 -5.95
N VAL A 132 7.58 3.02 -6.34
CA VAL A 132 7.24 1.74 -6.99
C VAL A 132 6.38 0.88 -6.07
N ALA A 133 6.78 0.72 -4.80
CA ALA A 133 6.00 -0.02 -3.81
C ALA A 133 4.59 0.56 -3.63
N ALA A 134 4.48 1.90 -3.56
CA ALA A 134 3.19 2.57 -3.47
C ALA A 134 2.30 2.29 -4.69
N VAL A 135 2.86 2.28 -5.90
CA VAL A 135 2.12 1.95 -7.14
C VAL A 135 1.70 0.48 -7.19
N LEU A 136 2.58 -0.45 -6.84
CA LEU A 136 2.25 -1.88 -6.78
C LEU A 136 1.17 -2.17 -5.72
N ALA A 137 1.16 -1.37 -4.64
CA ALA A 137 0.17 -1.43 -3.59
C ALA A 137 -1.03 -0.49 -3.83
N GLU A 138 -1.10 0.33 -4.88
CA GLU A 138 -2.15 1.37 -4.99
C GLU A 138 -3.55 0.74 -5.11
N LYS A 139 -3.63 -0.40 -5.79
CA LYS A 139 -4.84 -1.23 -5.92
C LYS A 139 -4.99 -2.21 -4.77
N MET A 140 -3.90 -2.46 -4.05
CA MET A 140 -4.03 -3.00 -2.71
C MET A 140 -4.74 -1.96 -1.89
N PHE A 141 -4.37 -0.68 -1.80
CA PHE A 141 -5.05 0.34 -0.98
C PHE A 141 -6.54 0.59 -1.28
N ALA A 142 -7.09 0.00 -2.34
CA ALA A 142 -8.52 -0.35 -2.41
C ALA A 142 -8.88 -1.53 -1.46
N THR A 143 -8.30 -1.56 -0.25
CA THR A 143 -7.59 -2.68 0.45
C THR A 143 -8.34 -3.75 1.13
N TYR A 144 -9.63 -3.84 0.90
CA TYR A 144 -10.35 -4.97 1.43
C TYR A 144 -11.21 -5.46 0.29
N PRO A 145 -10.69 -6.31 -0.61
CA PRO A 145 -11.52 -6.93 -1.63
C PRO A 145 -12.76 -7.59 -1.00
N GLN A 146 -12.65 -8.06 0.25
CA GLN A 146 -13.78 -8.51 1.06
C GLN A 146 -14.80 -7.39 1.34
N THR A 147 -14.41 -6.13 1.54
CA THR A 147 -15.42 -5.05 1.72
C THR A 147 -16.22 -4.79 0.46
N LYS A 148 -15.68 -5.09 -0.74
CA LYS A 148 -16.43 -4.97 -2.00
C LYS A 148 -17.66 -5.90 -2.03
N THR A 149 -17.68 -6.98 -1.25
CA THR A 149 -18.83 -7.91 -1.20
C THR A 149 -20.08 -7.28 -0.59
N TYR A 150 -19.95 -6.18 0.15
CA TYR A 150 -21.10 -5.42 0.66
C TYR A 150 -21.73 -4.49 -0.39
N PHE A 151 -21.06 -4.30 -1.54
CA PHE A 151 -21.49 -3.38 -2.59
C PHE A 151 -21.58 -4.03 -3.99
N PRO A 152 -22.19 -5.23 -4.14
CA PRO A 152 -22.28 -5.89 -5.45
C PRO A 152 -23.18 -5.13 -6.45
N HIS A 153 -23.98 -4.18 -5.95
CA HIS A 153 -24.93 -3.37 -6.68
C HIS A 153 -24.40 -1.97 -7.02
N PHE A 154 -23.13 -1.68 -6.71
CA PHE A 154 -22.47 -0.42 -7.04
C PHE A 154 -21.53 -0.59 -8.23
N ASP A 155 -21.51 0.42 -9.10
CA ASP A 155 -20.33 0.71 -9.90
C ASP A 155 -19.22 1.19 -8.97
N LEU A 156 -18.16 0.39 -8.82
CA LEU A 156 -16.99 0.67 -7.99
C LEU A 156 -15.81 1.22 -8.80
N GLN A 157 -16.00 1.58 -10.06
CA GLN A 157 -14.95 2.19 -10.86
C GLN A 157 -14.57 3.57 -10.32
N HIS A 158 -13.34 4.00 -10.65
CA HIS A 158 -12.85 5.32 -10.26
C HIS A 158 -13.77 6.41 -10.79
N GLY A 159 -14.14 7.36 -9.93
CA GLY A 159 -15.00 8.48 -10.31
C GLY A 159 -16.51 8.19 -10.25
N SER A 160 -16.93 6.95 -9.96
CA SER A 160 -18.34 6.53 -9.84
C SER A 160 -19.17 7.50 -9.00
N ALA A 161 -20.32 7.91 -9.55
CA ALA A 161 -21.29 8.76 -8.86
C ALA A 161 -21.91 8.05 -7.64
N GLN A 162 -22.05 6.71 -7.70
CA GLN A 162 -22.57 5.93 -6.58
C GLN A 162 -21.59 5.94 -5.40
N VAL A 163 -20.29 5.73 -5.67
CA VAL A 163 -19.24 5.78 -4.65
C VAL A 163 -19.14 7.19 -4.05
N LYS A 164 -19.13 8.24 -4.88
CA LYS A 164 -19.13 9.64 -4.40
C LYS A 164 -20.36 9.97 -3.54
N GLY A 165 -21.54 9.56 -4.00
CA GLY A 165 -22.79 9.79 -3.29
C GLY A 165 -22.84 9.06 -1.95
N HIS A 166 -22.32 7.84 -1.88
CA HIS A 166 -22.22 7.10 -0.62
C HIS A 166 -21.16 7.69 0.31
N GLY A 167 -19.99 8.05 -0.21
CA GLY A 167 -18.94 8.72 0.56
C GLY A 167 -19.42 10.02 1.21
N LYS A 168 -20.26 10.80 0.52
CA LYS A 168 -20.91 11.99 1.10
C LYS A 168 -21.81 11.64 2.29
N LYS A 169 -22.57 10.55 2.23
CA LYS A 169 -23.43 10.09 3.35
C LYS A 169 -22.59 9.65 4.56
N VAL A 170 -21.49 8.94 4.32
CA VAL A 170 -20.55 8.52 5.38
C VAL A 170 -19.92 9.73 6.05
N ALA A 171 -19.41 10.70 5.26
CA ALA A 171 -18.83 11.92 5.80
C ALA A 171 -19.83 12.74 6.61
N ALA A 172 -21.09 12.86 6.14
CA ALA A 172 -22.14 13.54 6.88
C ALA A 172 -22.43 12.88 8.24
N ALA A 173 -22.43 11.54 8.30
CA ALA A 173 -22.59 10.82 9.57
C ALA A 173 -21.40 11.04 10.53
N LEU A 174 -20.18 11.15 10.02
CA LEU A 174 -19.00 11.48 10.84
C LEU A 174 -19.07 12.92 11.38
N VAL A 175 -19.55 13.86 10.57
CA VAL A 175 -19.81 15.24 11.02
C VAL A 175 -20.88 15.27 12.11
N GLU A 176 -21.97 14.52 11.94
CA GLU A 176 -23.01 14.40 12.97
C GLU A 176 -22.44 13.84 14.28
N ALA A 177 -21.65 12.78 14.20
CA ALA A 177 -20.99 12.21 15.37
C ALA A 177 -20.02 13.19 16.05
N ALA A 178 -19.30 14.00 15.28
CA ALA A 178 -18.38 15.01 15.82
C ALA A 178 -19.14 16.17 16.50
N ASN A 179 -20.29 16.58 15.95
CA ASN A 179 -21.15 17.60 16.56
C ASN A 179 -21.80 17.11 17.87
N HIS A 180 -21.94 15.79 18.01
CA HIS A 180 -22.50 15.12 19.18
C HIS A 180 -21.46 14.23 19.86
N ILE A 181 -20.23 14.73 20.03
CA ILE A 181 -19.10 13.90 20.50
C ILE A 181 -19.32 13.29 21.89
N ASP A 182 -20.12 13.94 22.73
CA ASP A 182 -20.49 13.43 24.07
C ASP A 182 -21.70 12.47 24.05
N ASP A 183 -22.42 12.36 22.93
CA ASP A 183 -23.56 11.45 22.73
C ASP A 183 -23.57 10.85 21.31
N ILE A 184 -22.46 10.23 20.92
CA ILE A 184 -22.34 9.57 19.60
C ILE A 184 -23.39 8.45 19.46
N ALA A 185 -23.71 7.76 20.56
CA ALA A 185 -24.67 6.67 20.59
C ALA A 185 -26.10 7.13 20.27
N GLY A 186 -26.56 8.24 20.87
CA GLY A 186 -27.84 8.85 20.57
C GLY A 186 -27.89 9.35 19.12
N ALA A 187 -26.88 10.12 18.70
CA ALA A 187 -26.82 10.70 17.37
C ALA A 187 -26.83 9.65 16.25
N LEU A 188 -26.10 8.55 16.42
CA LEU A 188 -25.99 7.48 15.42
C LEU A 188 -26.92 6.29 15.66
N SER A 189 -27.91 6.39 16.55
CA SER A 189 -28.76 5.25 16.96
C SER A 189 -29.45 4.57 15.77
N LYS A 190 -30.03 5.36 14.85
CA LYS A 190 -30.69 4.85 13.63
C LYS A 190 -29.71 4.20 12.67
N LEU A 191 -28.50 4.73 12.55
CA LEU A 191 -27.47 4.17 11.67
C LEU A 191 -26.93 2.85 12.24
N SER A 192 -26.84 2.75 13.57
CA SER A 192 -26.50 1.51 14.28
C SER A 192 -27.56 0.44 14.05
N ASP A 193 -28.86 0.79 14.13
CA ASP A 193 -29.95 -0.15 13.80
C ASP A 193 -29.88 -0.64 12.35
N LEU A 194 -29.62 0.28 11.41
CA LEU A 194 -29.48 -0.06 10.00
C LEU A 194 -28.35 -1.07 9.77
N HIS A 195 -27.19 -0.84 10.37
CA HIS A 195 -26.04 -1.73 10.22
C HIS A 195 -26.26 -3.07 10.91
N ALA A 196 -26.79 -3.09 12.13
CA ALA A 196 -27.00 -4.33 12.88
C ALA A 196 -28.10 -5.21 12.28
N GLN A 197 -29.21 -4.61 11.87
CA GLN A 197 -30.42 -5.38 11.54
C GLN A 197 -30.54 -5.69 10.04
N LYS A 198 -30.08 -4.77 9.17
CA LYS A 198 -30.27 -4.88 7.71
C LYS A 198 -28.96 -5.14 6.97
N LEU A 199 -27.95 -4.28 7.13
CA LEU A 199 -26.74 -4.36 6.31
C LEU A 199 -25.80 -5.49 6.78
N ARG A 200 -25.73 -5.74 8.09
CA ARG A 200 -24.96 -6.80 8.75
C ARG A 200 -23.50 -6.83 8.29
N VAL A 201 -22.87 -5.66 8.26
CA VAL A 201 -21.45 -5.53 7.89
C VAL A 201 -20.59 -6.08 9.00
N ASP A 202 -19.70 -7.03 8.73
CA ASP A 202 -18.83 -7.59 9.78
C ASP A 202 -18.06 -6.45 10.49
N PRO A 203 -18.09 -6.38 11.84
CA PRO A 203 -17.48 -5.33 12.64
C PRO A 203 -16.02 -5.00 12.29
N VAL A 204 -15.24 -5.97 11.79
CA VAL A 204 -13.84 -5.73 11.41
C VAL A 204 -13.71 -4.62 10.36
N ASN A 205 -14.69 -4.49 9.46
CA ASN A 205 -14.64 -3.57 8.31
C ASN A 205 -14.76 -2.09 8.71
N PHE A 206 -15.28 -1.78 9.90
CA PHE A 206 -15.35 -0.40 10.39
C PHE A 206 -13.95 0.15 10.72
N LYS A 207 -13.08 -0.69 11.31
CA LYS A 207 -11.68 -0.32 11.58
C LYS A 207 -10.91 -0.06 10.29
N LEU A 208 -11.17 -0.89 9.28
CA LEU A 208 -10.57 -0.79 7.96
C LEU A 208 -10.90 0.54 7.28
N LEU A 209 -12.18 0.94 7.31
CA LEU A 209 -12.62 2.23 6.78
C LEU A 209 -12.04 3.41 7.58
N GLY A 210 -11.96 3.30 8.91
CA GLY A 210 -11.32 4.31 9.77
C GLY A 210 -9.86 4.57 9.40
N GLN A 211 -9.08 3.51 9.16
CA GLN A 211 -7.70 3.64 8.70
C GLN A 211 -7.60 4.32 7.33
N CYS A 212 -8.45 3.95 6.37
CA CYS A 212 -8.50 4.61 5.07
C CYS A 212 -8.83 6.11 5.21
N PHE A 213 -9.72 6.49 6.13
CA PHE A 213 -10.05 7.88 6.40
C PHE A 213 -8.83 8.67 6.93
N LEU A 214 -8.08 8.11 7.87
CA LEU A 214 -6.85 8.74 8.40
C LEU A 214 -5.82 8.98 7.29
N VAL A 215 -5.65 8.01 6.38
CA VAL A 215 -4.76 8.15 5.21
C VAL A 215 -5.23 9.28 4.29
N VAL A 216 -6.53 9.39 4.02
CA VAL A 216 -7.09 10.48 3.20
C VAL A 216 -6.83 11.84 3.84
N VAL A 217 -7.02 11.97 5.16
CA VAL A 217 -6.68 13.22 5.89
C VAL A 217 -5.19 13.52 5.80
N ALA A 218 -4.32 12.52 5.95
CA ALA A 218 -2.87 12.68 5.81
C ALA A 218 -2.45 13.19 4.42
N ILE A 219 -3.11 12.69 3.37
CA ILE A 219 -2.82 13.06 1.98
C ILE A 219 -3.28 14.49 1.67
N HIS A 220 -4.50 14.85 2.07
CA HIS A 220 -5.11 16.12 1.68
C HIS A 220 -4.85 17.27 2.66
N HIS A 221 -4.58 16.96 3.92
CA HIS A 221 -4.36 17.93 4.99
C HIS A 221 -3.15 17.54 5.87
N PRO A 222 -1.97 17.32 5.28
CA PRO A 222 -0.81 16.78 6.00
C PRO A 222 -0.38 17.65 7.20
N SER A 223 -0.56 18.98 7.11
CA SER A 223 -0.22 19.89 8.20
C SER A 223 -1.16 19.81 9.41
N LEU A 224 -2.38 19.28 9.24
CA LEU A 224 -3.34 19.11 10.33
C LEU A 224 -3.08 17.83 11.13
N LEU A 225 -2.41 16.84 10.54
CA LEU A 225 -2.25 15.51 11.14
C LEU A 225 -0.97 15.43 11.99
N THR A 226 -0.90 16.24 13.05
CA THR A 226 0.13 16.06 14.10
C THR A 226 -0.06 14.71 14.80
N PRO A 227 0.94 14.18 15.53
CA PRO A 227 0.78 12.92 16.27
C PRO A 227 -0.42 12.92 17.22
N GLU A 228 -0.69 14.05 17.88
CA GLU A 228 -1.81 14.21 18.81
C GLU A 228 -3.15 14.22 18.08
N VAL A 229 -3.24 14.93 16.94
CA VAL A 229 -4.46 14.95 16.12
C VAL A 229 -4.72 13.59 15.52
N HIS A 230 -3.69 12.90 15.03
CA HIS A 230 -3.79 11.53 14.52
C HIS A 230 -4.34 10.59 15.60
N ALA A 231 -3.75 10.58 16.80
CA ALA A 231 -4.19 9.73 17.89
C ALA A 231 -5.63 10.04 18.32
N SER A 232 -6.02 11.32 18.31
CA SER A 232 -7.37 11.74 18.66
C SER A 232 -8.40 11.32 17.62
N LEU A 233 -8.06 11.48 16.33
CA LEU A 233 -8.93 11.09 15.23
C LEU A 233 -9.10 9.56 15.12
N ASP A 234 -8.03 8.80 15.36
CA ASP A 234 -8.10 7.33 15.42
C ASP A 234 -9.03 6.85 16.55
N LYS A 235 -8.89 7.43 17.75
CA LYS A 235 -9.79 7.14 18.89
C LYS A 235 -11.25 7.49 18.58
N PHE A 236 -11.50 8.64 17.96
CA PHE A 236 -12.84 9.05 17.55
C PHE A 236 -13.45 8.05 16.56
N LEU A 237 -12.70 7.65 15.51
CA LEU A 237 -13.18 6.68 14.52
C LEU A 237 -13.42 5.30 15.15
N CYS A 238 -12.60 4.88 16.10
CA CYS A 238 -12.82 3.65 16.88
C CYS A 238 -14.09 3.73 17.74
N ALA A 239 -14.36 4.88 18.37
CA ALA A 239 -15.59 5.09 19.15
C ALA A 239 -16.83 5.03 18.26
N VAL A 240 -16.81 5.69 17.10
CA VAL A 240 -17.88 5.62 16.10
C VAL A 240 -18.11 4.17 15.64
N GLY A 241 -17.04 3.43 15.31
CA GLY A 241 -17.15 2.01 14.92
C GLY A 241 -17.76 1.14 16.03
N SER A 242 -17.40 1.39 17.28
CA SER A 242 -17.95 0.69 18.44
C SER A 242 -19.45 0.96 18.60
N VAL A 243 -19.88 2.23 18.45
CA VAL A 243 -21.29 2.62 18.49
C VAL A 243 -22.09 1.94 17.37
N LEU A 244 -21.59 1.99 16.13
CA LEU A 244 -22.29 1.42 14.98
C LEU A 244 -22.43 -0.10 15.06
N THR A 245 -21.60 -0.77 15.84
CA THR A 245 -21.61 -2.22 16.04
C THR A 245 -22.24 -2.67 17.37
N ALA A 246 -22.59 -1.73 18.25
CA ALA A 246 -23.08 -2.02 19.61
C ALA A 246 -24.37 -2.87 19.64
N LYS A 247 -25.19 -2.80 18.59
CA LYS A 247 -26.49 -3.49 18.50
C LYS A 247 -26.46 -4.80 17.69
N TYR A 248 -25.26 -5.30 17.34
CA TYR A 248 -25.11 -6.51 16.51
C TYR A 248 -25.45 -7.82 17.26
N ARG A 249 -25.54 -7.76 18.59
CA ARG A 249 -25.82 -8.89 19.47
C ARG A 249 -26.89 -8.50 20.48
#